data_AF-Q3TCG9-F1
#
_entry.id   AF-Q3TCG9-F1
#
_cell.length_a   1.000
_cell.length_b   1.000
_cell.length_c   1.000
_cell.angle_alpha   90.00
_cell.angle_beta   90.00
_cell.angle_gamma   90.00
#
_symmetry.space_group_name_H-M   'P 1'
#
loop_
_entity.id
_entity.type
_entity.pdbx_description
1 polymer ?
#
loop_
_entity_poly.entity_id
_entity_poly.type
_entity_poly.pdbx_seq_one_letter_code
_entity_poly.pdbx_strand_id
1 'polypeptide(L)'
;MEPPNLYPVKLYVYDLSKGLARRLSPIMLGKQLEGIWHTSIVVHKDEFFFGSSGISSCTPGGTLLGPPDSVVDVGNTEVTEEIFLEYLSSLGESLFRSSQIGLLSS
;
A
#
# COMPACT_ATOMS: atom_id res chain seq x y z
N MET A 1 28.37 -11.12 -18.38
CA MET A 1 27.38 -10.14 -17.89
C MET A 1 27.16 -10.47 -16.43
N GLU A 2 27.26 -9.49 -15.53
CA GLU A 2 26.84 -9.71 -14.14
C GLU A 2 25.32 -9.91 -14.09
N PRO A 3 24.81 -10.79 -13.22
CA PRO A 3 23.38 -10.95 -13.05
C PRO A 3 22.77 -9.63 -12.53
N PRO A 4 21.54 -9.28 -12.95
CA PRO A 4 20.90 -8.06 -12.48
C PRO A 4 20.67 -8.13 -10.96
N ASN A 5 20.82 -6.98 -10.29
CA ASN A 5 20.46 -6.85 -8.89
C ASN A 5 18.93 -6.90 -8.78
N LEU A 6 18.42 -7.90 -8.08
CA LEU A 6 16.99 -8.12 -7.86
C LEU A 6 16.60 -7.70 -6.44
N TYR A 7 15.60 -6.84 -6.34
CA TYR A 7 15.05 -6.34 -5.08
C TYR A 7 13.67 -6.94 -4.84
N PRO A 8 13.42 -7.62 -3.70
CA PRO A 8 12.13 -8.20 -3.42
C PRO A 8 11.08 -7.11 -3.19
N VAL A 9 9.89 -7.32 -3.73
CA VAL A 9 8.72 -6.44 -3.59
C VAL A 9 7.62 -7.20 -2.86
N LYS A 10 7.11 -6.62 -1.77
CA LYS A 10 6.00 -7.17 -1.00
C LYS A 10 4.80 -6.22 -1.03
N LEU A 11 3.62 -6.79 -0.97
CA LEU A 11 2.37 -6.07 -0.74
C LEU A 11 1.94 -6.32 0.71
N TYR A 12 1.91 -5.26 1.51
CA TYR A 12 1.37 -5.31 2.85
C TYR A 12 -0.14 -5.04 2.78
N VAL A 13 -0.92 -5.87 3.46
CA VAL A 13 -2.38 -5.83 3.45
C VAL A 13 -2.89 -5.64 4.87
N TYR A 14 -3.75 -4.65 5.06
CA TYR A 14 -4.36 -4.29 6.33
C TYR A 14 -5.88 -4.34 6.19
N ASP A 15 -6.57 -4.96 7.15
CA ASP A 15 -8.01 -4.78 7.33
C ASP A 15 -8.23 -3.64 8.32
N LEU A 16 -8.59 -2.46 7.80
CA LEU A 16 -8.89 -1.27 8.61
C LEU A 16 -10.05 -1.51 9.59
N SER A 17 -10.93 -2.47 9.30
CA SER A 17 -12.04 -2.83 10.18
C SER A 17 -11.65 -3.81 11.29
N LYS A 18 -10.45 -4.40 11.21
CA LYS A 18 -9.97 -5.46 12.12
C LYS A 18 -11.00 -6.58 12.32
N GLY A 19 -11.60 -7.04 11.23
CA GLY A 19 -12.59 -8.11 11.18
C GLY A 19 -14.03 -7.66 11.47
N LEU A 20 -14.27 -6.39 11.81
CA LEU A 20 -15.63 -5.89 12.04
C LEU A 20 -16.45 -5.85 10.75
N ALA A 21 -15.86 -5.51 9.61
CA ALA A 21 -16.56 -5.50 8.33
C ALA A 21 -17.14 -6.89 8.03
N ARG A 22 -16.35 -7.95 8.24
CA ARG A 22 -16.79 -9.33 8.06
C ARG A 22 -17.99 -9.72 8.93
N ARG A 23 -18.11 -9.15 10.12
CA ARG A 23 -19.21 -9.46 11.04
C ARG A 23 -20.45 -8.60 10.80
N LEU A 24 -20.26 -7.33 10.44
CA LEU A 24 -21.33 -6.33 10.44
C LEU A 24 -21.87 -6.03 9.04
N SER A 25 -21.11 -6.29 7.98
CA SER A 25 -21.52 -5.94 6.61
C SER A 25 -22.84 -6.59 6.16
N PRO A 26 -23.20 -7.84 6.53
CA PRO A 26 -24.48 -8.41 6.09
C PRO A 26 -25.67 -7.63 6.65
N ILE A 27 -25.56 -7.13 7.89
CA ILE A 27 -26.62 -6.38 8.56
C ILE A 27 -26.65 -4.94 8.04
N MET A 28 -25.49 -4.30 7.86
CA MET A 28 -25.41 -2.89 7.48
C MET A 28 -25.62 -2.65 5.97
N LEU A 29 -25.15 -3.57 5.13
CA LEU A 29 -25.09 -3.39 3.67
C LEU A 29 -25.91 -4.46 2.92
N GLY A 30 -26.48 -5.45 3.61
CA GLY A 30 -27.14 -6.59 2.96
C GLY A 30 -26.17 -7.49 2.19
N LYS A 31 -24.85 -7.30 2.35
CA LYS A 31 -23.82 -7.97 1.57
C LYS A 31 -22.63 -8.36 2.45
N GLN A 32 -22.08 -9.54 2.22
CA GLN A 32 -20.86 -10.00 2.86
C GLN A 32 -19.64 -9.26 2.27
N LEU A 33 -18.84 -8.65 3.15
CA LEU A 33 -17.52 -8.08 2.86
C LEU A 33 -16.49 -8.79 3.74
N GLU A 34 -15.31 -9.10 3.21
CA GLU A 34 -14.28 -9.82 4.00
C GLU A 34 -13.40 -8.89 4.85
N GLY A 35 -13.37 -7.60 4.53
CA GLY A 35 -12.55 -6.59 5.19
C GLY A 35 -12.70 -5.22 4.52
N ILE A 36 -12.11 -4.19 5.15
CA ILE A 36 -11.89 -2.88 4.53
C ILE A 36 -10.39 -2.78 4.28
N TRP A 37 -10.00 -3.04 3.04
CA TRP A 37 -8.59 -3.22 2.69
C TRP A 37 -7.87 -1.90 2.52
N HIS A 38 -6.75 -1.76 3.22
CA HIS A 38 -5.71 -0.79 2.93
C HIS A 38 -4.43 -1.56 2.59
N THR A 39 -3.69 -1.09 1.59
CA THR A 39 -2.49 -1.77 1.11
C THR A 39 -1.35 -0.81 0.87
N SER A 40 -0.14 -1.32 1.00
CA SER A 40 1.11 -0.59 0.77
C SER A 40 2.14 -1.49 0.09
N ILE A 41 3.10 -0.88 -0.61
CA ILE A 41 4.20 -1.59 -1.24
C ILE A 41 5.42 -1.49 -0.33
N VAL A 42 6.06 -2.62 -0.05
CA VAL A 42 7.34 -2.68 0.65
C VAL A 42 8.42 -3.08 -0.33
N VAL A 43 9.39 -2.20 -0.52
CA VAL A 43 10.55 -2.38 -1.40
C VAL A 43 11.70 -1.53 -0.87
N HIS A 44 12.95 -1.91 -1.14
CA HIS A 44 14.13 -1.18 -0.63
C HIS A 44 14.14 -0.96 0.89
N LYS A 45 13.50 -1.86 1.65
CA LYS A 45 13.35 -1.86 3.12
C LYS A 45 12.37 -0.82 3.69
N ASP A 46 11.70 -0.05 2.85
CA ASP A 46 10.69 0.92 3.27
C ASP A 46 9.30 0.53 2.76
N GLU A 47 8.28 1.00 3.47
CA GLU A 47 6.87 0.85 3.12
C GLU A 47 6.34 2.15 2.52
N PHE A 48 5.71 2.06 1.35
CA PHE A 48 5.18 3.17 0.57
C PHE A 48 3.67 3.02 0.38
N PHE A 49 2.93 4.09 0.64
CA PHE A 49 1.48 4.13 0.52
C PHE A 49 0.99 5.51 0.07
N PHE A 50 -0.25 5.56 -0.42
CA PHE A 50 -0.91 6.80 -0.80
C PHE A 50 -2.07 7.07 0.16
N GLY A 51 -2.11 8.29 0.70
CA GLY A 51 -3.14 8.73 1.63
C GLY A 51 -3.50 10.20 1.43
N SER A 52 -4.21 10.78 2.40
CA SER A 52 -4.64 12.18 2.34
C SER A 52 -3.49 13.19 2.28
N SER A 53 -2.29 12.80 2.72
CA SER A 53 -1.08 13.63 2.62
C SER A 53 -0.30 13.40 1.33
N GLY A 54 -0.82 12.60 0.39
CA GLY A 54 -0.11 12.20 -0.83
C GLY A 54 0.62 10.86 -0.66
N ILE A 55 1.64 10.64 -1.49
CA ILE A 55 2.55 9.50 -1.36
C ILE A 55 3.39 9.72 -0.09
N SER A 56 3.49 8.69 0.74
CA SER A 56 4.24 8.74 2.00
C SER A 56 4.98 7.42 2.20
N SER A 57 6.03 7.47 3.00
CA SER A 57 6.80 6.29 3.39
C SER A 57 7.02 6.19 4.89
N CYS A 58 7.29 4.98 5.36
CA CYS A 58 7.67 4.69 6.74
C CYS A 58 8.46 3.37 6.80
N THR A 59 8.96 3.03 7.98
CA THR A 59 9.48 1.68 8.22
C THR A 59 8.33 0.66 8.11
N PRO A 60 8.57 -0.57 7.61
CA PRO A 60 7.51 -1.57 7.44
C PRO A 60 6.73 -1.86 8.73
N GLY A 61 5.40 -1.65 8.69
CA GLY A 61 4.51 -1.75 9.84
C GLY A 61 4.62 -0.57 10.83
N GLY A 62 5.27 0.53 10.43
CA GLY A 62 5.58 1.69 11.27
C GLY A 62 4.46 2.72 11.39
N THR A 63 3.32 2.52 10.71
CA THR A 63 2.15 3.37 10.84
C THR A 63 1.35 3.05 12.11
N LEU A 64 0.32 3.86 12.40
CA LEU A 64 -0.63 3.58 13.49
C LEU A 64 -1.43 2.28 13.28
N LEU A 65 -1.45 1.71 12.07
CA LEU A 65 -2.11 0.45 11.78
C LEU A 65 -1.36 -0.75 12.38
N GLY A 66 -0.09 -0.57 12.77
CA GLY A 66 0.78 -1.61 13.31
C GLY A 66 1.22 -2.61 12.23
N PRO A 67 1.50 -3.87 12.61
CA PRO A 67 1.86 -4.92 11.66
C PRO A 67 0.73 -5.22 10.65
N PRO A 68 1.07 -5.60 9.41
CA PRO A 68 0.08 -5.99 8.40
C PRO A 68 -0.66 -7.26 8.81
N ASP A 69 -1.93 -7.34 8.41
CA ASP A 69 -2.75 -8.54 8.59
C ASP A 69 -2.33 -9.67 7.62
N SER A 70 -1.74 -9.32 6.47
CA SER A 70 -1.12 -10.26 5.54
C SER A 70 0.03 -9.61 4.76
N VAL A 71 1.06 -10.41 4.44
CA VAL A 71 2.18 -10.03 3.57
C VAL A 71 2.15 -10.92 2.34
N VAL A 72 1.93 -10.31 1.18
CA VAL A 72 1.87 -11.00 -0.11
C VAL A 72 3.17 -10.76 -0.88
N ASP A 73 3.76 -11.82 -1.41
CA ASP A 73 4.91 -11.71 -2.31
C ASP A 73 4.44 -11.23 -3.69
N VAL A 74 4.96 -10.09 -4.14
CA VAL A 74 4.66 -9.55 -5.47
C VAL A 74 5.67 -10.06 -6.49
N GLY A 75 6.93 -10.21 -6.08
CA GLY A 75 8.02 -10.70 -6.91
C GLY A 75 9.31 -9.91 -6.66
N ASN A 76 10.09 -9.70 -7.72
CA ASN A 76 11.33 -8.94 -7.66
C ASN A 76 11.31 -7.82 -8.71
N THR A 77 12.05 -6.74 -8.44
CA THR A 77 12.29 -5.64 -9.38
C THR A 77 13.79 -5.42 -9.58
N GLU A 78 14.19 -4.95 -10.76
CA GLU A 78 15.55 -4.47 -11.05
C GLU A 78 15.68 -2.95 -10.83
N VAL A 79 14.55 -2.27 -10.59
CA VAL A 79 14.50 -0.83 -10.36
C VAL A 79 15.25 -0.52 -9.06
N THR A 80 16.21 0.39 -9.15
CA THR A 80 16.97 0.85 -7.98
C THR A 80 16.13 1.79 -7.13
N GLU A 81 16.52 1.95 -5.87
CA GLU A 81 15.85 2.84 -4.94
C GLU A 81 15.78 4.28 -5.46
N GLU A 82 16.87 4.77 -6.06
CA GLU A 82 16.94 6.10 -6.66
C GLU A 82 15.88 6.31 -7.75
N ILE A 83 15.81 5.39 -8.73
CA ILE A 83 14.84 5.47 -9.83
C ILE A 83 13.41 5.34 -9.29
N PHE A 84 13.21 4.48 -8.29
CA PHE A 84 11.91 4.30 -7.66
C PHE A 84 11.44 5.58 -6.95
N LEU A 85 12.31 6.25 -6.19
CA LEU A 85 11.99 7.50 -5.50
C LEU A 85 11.73 8.64 -6.49
N GLU A 86 12.50 8.73 -7.57
CA GLU A 86 12.26 9.70 -8.65
C GLU A 86 10.87 9.47 -9.28
N TYR A 87 10.53 8.21 -9.56
CA TYR A 87 9.22 7.84 -10.08
C TYR A 87 8.08 8.23 -9.13
N LEU A 88 8.22 7.95 -7.82
CA LEU A 88 7.23 8.35 -6.82
C LEU A 88 7.08 9.87 -6.72
N SER A 89 8.18 10.63 -6.80
CA SER A 89 8.13 12.10 -6.82
C SER A 89 7.32 12.60 -8.01
N SER A 90 7.59 12.07 -9.21
CA SER A 90 6.85 12.41 -10.43
C SER A 90 5.34 12.08 -10.33
N LEU A 91 5.01 10.94 -9.71
CA LEU A 91 3.61 10.57 -9.44
C LEU A 91 2.93 11.53 -8.46
N GLY A 92 3.63 11.93 -7.39
CA GLY A 92 3.13 12.86 -6.37
C GLY A 92 2.84 14.25 -6.93
N GLU A 93 3.56 14.66 -7.97
CA GLU A 93 3.34 15.93 -8.67
C GLU A 93 2.20 15.87 -9.70
N SER A 94 1.67 14.69 -10.04
CA SER A 94 0.74 14.52 -11.16
C SER A 94 -0.58 13.85 -10.76
N LEU A 95 -0.60 12.51 -10.74
CA LEU A 95 -1.79 11.66 -10.61
C LEU A 95 -2.07 11.23 -9.16
N PHE A 96 -1.11 11.41 -8.24
CA PHE A 96 -1.22 11.04 -6.84
C PHE A 96 -0.89 12.22 -5.91
N ARG A 97 -1.52 13.36 -6.18
CA ARG A 97 -1.53 14.51 -5.26
C ARG A 97 -2.44 14.23 -4.07
N SER A 98 -2.15 14.84 -2.92
CA SER A 98 -3.02 14.79 -1.73
C SER A 98 -4.48 15.15 -2.03
N SER A 99 -4.69 16.12 -2.93
CA SER A 99 -6.02 16.57 -3.37
C SER A 99 -6.79 15.56 -4.24
N GLN A 100 -6.15 14.47 -4.66
CA GLN A 100 -6.75 13.43 -5.51
C GLN A 100 -7.19 12.19 -4.71
N ILE A 101 -6.98 12.17 -3.39
CA ILE A 101 -7.51 11.08 -2.56
C ILE A 101 -9.05 11.08 -2.65
N GLY A 102 -9.61 10.00 -3.19
CA GLY A 102 -11.04 9.72 -3.19
C GLY A 102 -11.25 8.32 -2.65
N LEU A 103 -12.11 8.16 -1.62
CA LEU A 103 -12.38 6.83 -1.05
C LEU A 103 -13.01 5.90 -2.09
N LEU A 104 -13.79 6.47 -3.00
CA LEU A 104 -14.35 5.83 -4.18
C LEU A 104 -14.04 6.73 -5.39
N SER A 105 -13.58 6.15 -6.50
CA SER A 105 -13.48 6.87 -7.77
C SER A 105 -14.89 7.06 -8.35
N SER A 106 -15.40 8.28 -8.40
CA SER A 106 -16.68 8.66 -9.02
C SER A 106 -16.47 9.49 -10.27
#